data_AF-A0A0H2LR49-F1
#
_entry.id   AF-A0A0H2LR49-F1
#
_cell.length_a   1.000
_cell.length_b   1.000
_cell.length_c   1.000
_cell.angle_alpha   90.00
_cell.angle_beta   90.00
_cell.angle_gamma   90.00
#
_symmetry.space_group_name_H-M   'P 1'
#
loop_
_entity.id
_entity.type
_entity.pdbx_description
1 polymer ?
#
loop_
_entity_poly.entity_id
_entity_poly.type
_entity_poly.pdbx_seq_one_letter_code
_entity_poly.pdbx_strand_id
1 'polypeptide(L)'
;MAIRLRQRAQKEHRVSFVAQGTETGPWSSLHAGLAILFIAAFAGTRQQGLIGDRQFVASMVPHHSGAILMCREAELKDPELVKLCGQIPSSQRKEIDEMNAIQKRLSAM
;
A
#
# COMPACT_ATOMS: atom_id res chain seq x y z
N MET A 1 -70.21 14.35 -33.42
CA MET A 1 -69.58 13.13 -32.86
C MET A 1 -68.09 13.11 -33.19
N ALA A 2 -67.27 14.01 -32.63
CA ALA A 2 -65.82 14.07 -32.91
C ALA A 2 -64.98 14.81 -31.85
N ILE A 3 -65.47 14.99 -30.61
CA ILE A 3 -64.75 15.76 -29.58
C ILE A 3 -64.39 14.93 -28.33
N ARG A 4 -64.91 13.69 -28.19
CA ARG A 4 -64.66 12.82 -27.02
C ARG A 4 -63.63 11.70 -27.24
N LEU A 5 -62.87 11.71 -28.32
CA LEU A 5 -61.82 10.70 -28.56
C LEU A 5 -60.40 11.20 -28.25
N ARG A 6 -60.18 12.51 -28.08
CA ARG A 6 -58.84 13.07 -27.79
C ARG A 6 -58.47 13.14 -26.30
N GLN A 7 -59.42 13.09 -25.37
CA GLN A 7 -59.11 13.17 -23.93
C GLN A 7 -58.70 11.82 -23.29
N ARG A 8 -58.93 10.67 -23.95
CA ARG A 8 -58.46 9.38 -23.45
C ARG A 8 -56.97 9.11 -23.75
N ALA A 9 -56.38 9.78 -24.73
CA ALA A 9 -54.99 9.53 -25.15
C ALA A 9 -53.92 10.29 -24.34
N GLN A 10 -54.31 11.19 -23.42
CA GLN A 10 -53.37 12.04 -22.68
C GLN A 10 -53.30 11.75 -21.17
N LYS A 11 -54.02 10.76 -20.66
CA LYS A 11 -54.09 10.52 -19.20
C LYS A 11 -53.20 9.38 -18.67
N GLU A 12 -52.46 8.67 -19.53
CA GLU A 12 -51.70 7.48 -19.10
C GLU A 12 -50.20 7.51 -19.42
N HIS A 13 -49.58 8.69 -19.41
CA HIS A 13 -48.13 8.78 -19.25
C HIS A 13 -47.80 9.59 -18.00
N ARG A 14 -48.27 9.10 -16.84
CA ARG A 14 -47.64 9.44 -15.57
C ARG A 14 -46.26 8.81 -15.61
N VAL A 15 -45.24 9.60 -15.92
CA VAL A 15 -43.85 9.20 -15.72
C VAL A 15 -43.70 8.95 -14.22
N SER A 16 -43.78 7.68 -13.83
CA SER A 16 -43.42 7.26 -12.49
C SER A 16 -41.93 7.51 -12.38
N PHE A 17 -41.56 8.59 -11.71
CA PHE A 17 -40.22 8.74 -11.16
C PHE A 17 -40.04 7.56 -10.20
N VAL A 18 -39.50 6.46 -10.72
CA VAL A 18 -38.89 5.43 -9.89
C VAL A 18 -37.76 6.18 -9.20
N ALA A 19 -38.00 6.59 -7.96
CA ALA A 19 -36.91 6.86 -7.04
C ALA A 19 -36.05 5.59 -7.12
N GLN A 20 -34.90 5.70 -7.80
CA GLN A 20 -33.91 4.64 -7.81
C GLN A 20 -33.66 4.38 -6.33
N GLY A 21 -34.21 3.27 -5.84
CA GLY A 21 -34.00 2.83 -4.49
C GLY A 21 -32.51 2.83 -4.27
N THR A 22 -32.07 3.16 -3.06
CA THR A 22 -30.70 2.97 -2.64
C THR A 22 -30.42 1.47 -2.56
N GLU A 23 -30.56 0.76 -3.69
CA GLU A 23 -30.04 -0.57 -3.89
C GLU A 23 -28.54 -0.34 -4.05
N THR A 24 -27.85 -0.27 -2.92
CA THR A 24 -26.40 -0.34 -2.85
C THR A 24 -26.01 -1.65 -3.54
N GLY A 25 -25.76 -1.59 -4.84
CA GLY A 25 -25.43 -2.76 -5.64
C GLY A 25 -24.17 -3.44 -5.10
N PRO A 26 -23.83 -4.63 -5.61
CA PRO A 26 -22.70 -5.43 -5.11
C PRO A 26 -21.37 -4.66 -5.04
N TRP A 27 -21.23 -3.61 -5.85
CA TRP A 27 -20.11 -2.67 -5.84
C TRP A 27 -19.91 -1.94 -4.51
N SER A 28 -20.97 -1.55 -3.78
CA SER A 28 -20.84 -0.84 -2.50
C SER A 28 -20.16 -1.69 -1.44
N SER A 29 -20.49 -2.98 -1.36
CA SER A 29 -19.83 -3.94 -0.46
C SER A 29 -18.38 -4.19 -0.85
N LEU A 30 -18.08 -4.25 -2.15
CA LEU A 30 -16.71 -4.35 -2.65
C LEU A 30 -15.87 -3.13 -2.24
N HIS A 31 -16.39 -1.92 -2.46
CA HIS A 31 -15.69 -0.69 -2.08
C HIS A 31 -15.47 -0.59 -0.57
N ALA A 32 -16.48 -0.95 0.23
CA ALA A 32 -16.34 -1.00 1.69
C ALA A 32 -15.26 -2.01 2.11
N GLY A 33 -15.25 -3.21 1.53
CA GLY A 33 -14.23 -4.22 1.77
C GLY A 33 -12.82 -3.74 1.40
N LEU A 34 -12.67 -3.11 0.25
CA LEU A 34 -11.40 -2.53 -0.20
C LEU A 34 -10.94 -1.39 0.72
N ALA A 35 -11.85 -0.52 1.18
CA ALA A 35 -11.53 0.55 2.11
C ALA A 35 -11.04 0.01 3.46
N ILE A 36 -11.71 -1.03 3.99
CA ILE A 36 -11.29 -1.70 5.23
C ILE A 36 -9.92 -2.35 5.05
N LEU A 37 -9.71 -3.09 3.96
CA LEU A 37 -8.42 -3.71 3.65
C LEU A 37 -7.31 -2.66 3.54
N PHE A 38 -7.57 -1.55 2.86
CA PHE A 38 -6.62 -0.45 2.73
C PHE A 38 -6.26 0.14 4.10
N ILE A 39 -7.25 0.46 4.94
CA ILE A 39 -7.00 1.02 6.28
C ILE A 39 -6.20 0.04 7.13
N ALA A 40 -6.55 -1.25 7.13
CA ALA A 40 -5.84 -2.27 7.88
C ALA A 40 -4.40 -2.45 7.40
N ALA A 41 -4.19 -2.55 6.08
CA ALA A 41 -2.85 -2.65 5.50
C ALA A 41 -2.01 -1.40 5.80
N PHE A 42 -2.59 -0.21 5.64
CA PHE A 42 -1.92 1.06 5.96
C PHE A 42 -1.54 1.14 7.44
N ALA A 43 -2.45 0.82 8.35
CA ALA A 43 -2.17 0.82 9.78
C ALA A 43 -1.05 -0.20 10.11
N GLY A 44 -1.13 -1.40 9.55
CA GLY A 44 -0.13 -2.45 9.76
C GLY A 44 1.27 -2.05 9.29
N THR A 45 1.40 -1.47 8.10
CA THR A 45 2.71 -1.02 7.59
C THR A 45 3.27 0.16 8.38
N ARG A 46 2.40 1.03 8.93
CA ARG A 46 2.83 2.20 9.73
C ARG A 46 3.26 1.83 11.14
N GLN A 47 2.59 0.89 11.78
CA GLN A 47 2.85 0.57 13.18
C GLN A 47 4.07 -0.35 13.35
N GLN A 48 4.38 -1.19 12.36
CA GLN A 48 5.48 -2.17 12.40
C GLN A 48 5.48 -3.06 13.68
N GLY A 49 4.33 -3.20 14.35
CA GLY A 49 4.24 -3.82 15.68
C GLY A 49 4.47 -5.33 15.72
N LEU A 50 4.59 -5.98 14.56
CA LEU A 50 4.89 -7.43 14.44
C LEU A 50 6.37 -7.71 14.11
N ILE A 51 7.23 -6.69 14.13
CA ILE A 51 8.67 -6.85 13.89
C ILE A 51 9.38 -7.10 15.24
N GLY A 52 9.79 -8.36 15.47
CA GLY A 52 10.70 -8.74 16.55
C GLY A 52 12.14 -8.94 16.05
N ASP A 53 13.04 -9.37 16.94
CA ASP A 53 14.48 -9.48 16.65
C ASP A 53 14.82 -10.24 15.36
N ARG A 54 14.19 -11.40 15.13
CA ARG A 54 14.44 -12.22 13.93
C ARG A 54 13.95 -11.51 12.66
N GLN A 55 12.78 -10.88 12.69
CA GLN A 55 12.24 -10.11 11.56
C GLN A 55 13.05 -8.84 11.30
N PHE A 56 13.56 -8.20 12.36
CA PHE A 56 14.43 -7.04 12.23
C PHE A 56 15.70 -7.43 11.47
N VAL A 57 16.42 -8.45 11.91
CA VAL A 57 17.66 -8.89 11.23
C VAL A 57 17.38 -9.37 9.80
N ALA A 58 16.33 -10.17 9.60
CA ALA A 58 15.94 -10.67 8.28
C ALA A 58 15.59 -9.55 7.28
N SER A 59 15.13 -8.39 7.75
CA SER A 59 14.81 -7.24 6.89
C SER A 59 15.96 -6.25 6.74
N MET A 60 16.76 -6.04 7.79
CA MET A 60 17.82 -5.04 7.79
C MET A 60 19.10 -5.50 7.08
N VAL A 61 19.48 -6.78 7.14
CA VAL A 61 20.61 -7.28 6.35
C VAL A 61 20.43 -7.05 4.84
N PRO A 62 19.28 -7.41 4.22
CA PRO A 62 19.06 -7.12 2.81
C PRO A 62 18.83 -5.62 2.52
N HIS A 63 18.18 -4.87 3.41
CA HIS A 63 18.07 -3.41 3.27
C HIS A 63 19.44 -2.75 3.15
N HIS A 64 20.37 -3.11 4.04
CA HIS A 64 21.72 -2.58 4.04
C HIS A 64 22.52 -3.01 2.81
N SER A 65 22.41 -4.29 2.44
CA SER A 65 23.02 -4.82 1.22
C SER A 65 22.51 -4.08 -0.03
N GLY A 66 21.22 -3.74 -0.05
CA GLY A 66 20.60 -2.93 -1.10
C GLY A 66 21.17 -1.52 -1.17
N ALA A 67 21.34 -0.83 -0.04
CA ALA A 67 21.93 0.51 -0.02
C ALA A 67 23.41 0.50 -0.48
N ILE A 68 24.17 -0.54 -0.12
CA ILE A 68 25.54 -0.74 -0.63
C ILE A 68 25.53 -0.91 -2.16
N LEU A 69 24.62 -1.72 -2.70
CA LEU A 69 24.47 -1.91 -4.14
C LEU A 69 24.08 -0.59 -4.82
N MET A 70 23.11 0.14 -4.27
CA MET A 70 22.70 1.44 -4.82
C MET A 70 23.88 2.42 -4.92
N CYS A 71 24.71 2.53 -3.87
CA CYS A 71 25.90 3.37 -3.92
C CYS A 71 26.97 2.89 -4.92
N ARG A 72 27.01 1.59 -5.25
CA ARG A 72 27.91 1.05 -6.26
C ARG A 72 27.44 1.35 -7.69
N GLU A 73 26.15 1.21 -7.94
CA GLU A 73 25.57 1.29 -9.28
C GLU A 73 25.11 2.72 -9.66
N ALA A 74 24.89 3.60 -8.68
CA ALA A 74 24.42 4.95 -8.96
C ALA A 74 25.50 5.83 -9.60
N GLU A 75 25.16 6.45 -10.74
CA GLU A 75 25.98 7.48 -11.39
C GLU A 75 25.77 8.85 -10.73
N LEU A 76 26.28 9.01 -9.50
CA LEU A 76 26.15 10.24 -8.74
C LEU A 76 27.10 11.33 -9.28
N LYS A 77 26.58 12.56 -9.42
CA LYS A 77 27.34 13.73 -9.88
C LYS A 77 27.53 14.80 -8.81
N ASP A 78 26.63 14.82 -7.82
CA ASP A 78 26.73 15.74 -6.69
C ASP A 78 27.92 15.34 -5.79
N PRO A 79 28.88 16.25 -5.51
CA PRO A 79 30.07 15.92 -4.74
C PRO A 79 29.80 15.43 -3.31
N GLU A 80 28.75 15.95 -2.66
CA GLU A 80 28.39 15.55 -1.31
C GLU A 80 27.82 14.13 -1.31
N LEU A 81 26.96 13.81 -2.29
CA LEU A 81 26.41 12.46 -2.46
C LEU A 81 27.49 11.44 -2.81
N VAL A 82 28.47 11.78 -3.66
CA VAL A 82 29.62 10.89 -3.96
C VAL A 82 30.42 10.59 -2.70
N LYS A 83 30.72 11.62 -1.90
CA LYS A 83 31.43 11.44 -0.63
C LYS A 83 30.64 10.57 0.35
N LEU A 84 29.33 10.80 0.46
CA LEU A 84 28.44 10.02 1.31
C LEU A 84 28.40 8.55 0.88
N CYS A 85 28.24 8.27 -0.42
CA CYS A 85 28.26 6.90 -0.94
C CYS A 85 29.62 6.22 -0.85
N GLY A 86 30.73 6.96 -0.72
CA GLY A 86 32.03 6.39 -0.37
C GLY A 86 32.11 5.88 1.08
N GLN A 87 31.29 6.43 1.99
CA GLN A 87 31.30 6.10 3.42
C GLN A 87 30.30 5.00 3.78
N ILE A 88 29.10 5.04 3.18
CA ILE A 88 27.99 4.09 3.40
C ILE A 88 28.43 2.62 3.41
N PRO A 89 29.25 2.14 2.45
CA PRO A 89 29.57 0.72 2.42
C PRO A 89 30.46 0.23 3.56
N SER A 90 31.22 1.11 4.21
CA SER A 90 32.04 0.75 5.35
C SER A 90 31.19 0.58 6.62
N SER A 91 30.28 1.52 6.89
CA SER A 91 29.38 1.43 8.05
C SER A 91 28.40 0.28 7.91
N GLN A 92 27.75 0.17 6.76
CA GLN A 92 26.68 -0.82 6.58
C GLN A 92 27.19 -2.27 6.55
N ARG A 93 28.45 -2.52 6.12
CA ARG A 93 29.07 -3.85 6.26
C ARG A 93 29.27 -4.25 7.71
N LYS A 94 29.73 -3.31 8.56
CA LYS A 94 29.90 -3.58 9.99
C LYS A 94 28.57 -3.92 10.65
N GLU A 95 27.52 -3.15 10.33
CA GLU A 95 26.17 -3.41 10.84
C GLU A 95 25.62 -4.77 10.35
N ILE A 96 25.91 -5.17 9.11
CA ILE A 96 25.58 -6.51 8.61
C ILE A 96 26.31 -7.59 9.41
N ASP A 97 27.61 -7.43 9.69
CA ASP A 97 28.38 -8.41 10.46
C ASP A 97 27.86 -8.55 11.89
N GLU A 98 27.51 -7.45 12.54
CA GLU A 98 26.87 -7.43 13.85
C GLU A 98 25.52 -8.14 13.84
N MET A 99 24.66 -7.83 12.86
CA MET A 99 23.35 -8.48 12.72
C MET A 99 23.48 -9.98 12.42
N ASN A 100 24.46 -10.41 11.62
CA ASN A 100 24.72 -11.83 11.36
C ASN A 100 25.19 -12.56 12.63
N ALA A 101 26.02 -11.92 13.45
CA ALA A 101 26.42 -12.48 14.75
C ALA A 101 25.21 -12.63 15.70
N ILE A 102 24.33 -11.61 15.74
CA ILE A 102 23.07 -11.65 16.49
C ILE A 102 22.16 -12.77 15.96
N GLN A 103 21.99 -12.89 14.64
CA GLN A 103 21.20 -13.94 14.02
C GLN A 103 21.68 -15.33 14.44
N LYS A 104 22.99 -15.56 14.41
CA LYS A 104 23.59 -16.82 14.85
C LYS A 104 23.27 -17.12 16.31
N ARG A 105 23.33 -16.12 17.19
CA ARG A 105 22.95 -16.26 18.61
C ARG A 105 21.46 -16.57 18.78
N LEU A 106 20.58 -15.87 18.06
CA LEU A 106 19.13 -16.07 18.12
C LEU A 106 18.68 -17.43 17.56
N SER A 107 19.43 -18.00 16.61
CA SER A 107 19.17 -19.33 16.04
C SER A 107 19.67 -20.48 16.92
N ALA A 108 20.53 -20.19 17.89
CA ALA A 108 21.04 -21.17 18.86
C ALA A 108 20.22 -21.24 20.16
N MET A 109 19.21 -20.38 20.31
CA MET A 109 18.21 -20.38 21.37
C MET A 109 16.99 -21.18 20.95
#